data_AF-A0A943YAF7-F1
#
_entry.id   AF-A0A943YAF7-F1
#
_cell.length_a   1.000
_cell.length_b   1.000
_cell.length_c   1.000
_cell.angle_alpha   90.00
_cell.angle_beta   90.00
_cell.angle_gamma   90.00
#
_symmetry.space_group_name_H-M   'P 1'
#
loop_
_entity.id
_entity.type
_entity.pdbx_description
1 polymer ?
#
loop_
_entity_poly.entity_id
_entity_poly.type
_entity_poly.pdbx_seq_one_letter_code
_entity_poly.pdbx_strand_id
1 'polypeptide(L)' 'MLWSYVQLDDGTQFAYSETRDDGTVRVAVERPVDFGFDHAECFLPVTKWFNVEGFTADDLNF' A
#
# COMPACT_ATOMS: atom_id res chain seq x y z
N MET A 1 -1.73 6.89 9.22
CA MET A 1 -0.46 7.47 8.68
C MET A 1 -0.14 6.79 7.34
N LEU A 2 0.87 7.23 6.55
CA LEU A 2 1.33 6.51 5.35
C LEU A 2 2.74 5.94 5.60
N TRP A 3 2.97 4.70 5.17
CA TRP A 3 4.26 4.02 5.24
C TRP A 3 4.77 3.70 3.84
N SER A 4 6.08 3.85 3.63
CA SER A 4 6.71 3.51 2.36
C SER A 4 6.63 2.00 2.11
N TYR A 5 6.24 1.61 0.90
CA TYR A 5 6.20 0.21 0.47
C TYR A 5 7.33 -0.11 -0.49
N VAL A 6 7.41 0.62 -1.61
CA VAL A 6 8.43 0.44 -2.64
C VAL A 6 8.77 1.77 -3.29
N GLN A 7 10.04 1.92 -3.66
CA GLN A 7 10.51 2.96 -4.56
C GLN A 7 11.01 2.31 -5.86
N LEU A 8 10.54 2.81 -6.99
CA LEU A 8 10.97 2.37 -8.32
C LEU A 8 12.26 3.11 -8.73
N ASP A 9 12.93 2.58 -9.76
CA ASP A 9 14.20 3.13 -10.26
C ASP A 9 14.08 4.58 -10.78
N ASP A 10 12.90 4.99 -11.24
CA ASP A 10 12.61 6.37 -11.67
C ASP A 10 12.30 7.32 -10.51
N GLY A 11 12.37 6.84 -9.27
CA GLY A 11 12.09 7.60 -8.06
C GLY A 11 10.63 7.57 -7.62
N THR A 12 9.72 6.93 -8.37
CA THR A 12 8.31 6.80 -7.96
C THR A 12 8.18 6.04 -6.65
N GLN A 13 7.50 6.62 -5.67
CA GLN A 13 7.20 6.00 -4.37
C GLN A 13 5.75 5.53 -4.32
N PHE A 14 5.57 4.31 -3.81
CA PHE A 14 4.29 3.80 -3.36
C PHE A 14 4.29 3.79 -1.83
N ALA A 15 3.27 4.41 -1.24
CA ALA A 15 3.05 4.39 0.20
C ALA A 15 1.63 3.94 0.52
N TYR A 16 1.44 3.24 1.62
CA TYR A 16 0.15 2.67 2.03
C TYR A 16 -0.26 3.11 3.43
N SER A 17 -1.56 3.14 3.71
CA SER A 17 -2.11 3.47 5.02
C SER A 17 -2.23 2.26 5.93
N GLU A 18 -2.65 2.49 7.17
CA GLU A 18 -3.29 1.46 8.00
C GLU A 18 -4.52 0.91 7.26
N THR A 19 -4.91 -0.31 7.62
CA THR A 19 -6.20 -0.88 7.25
C THR A 19 -7.31 0.02 7.80
N ARG A 20 -8.26 0.38 6.94
CA ARG A 20 -9.43 1.18 7.29
C ARG A 20 -10.50 0.28 7.92
N ASP A 21 -11.50 0.88 8.55
CA ASP A 21 -12.63 0.16 9.18
C ASP A 21 -13.41 -0.73 8.19
N ASP A 22 -13.37 -0.42 6.89
CA ASP A 22 -13.98 -1.21 5.81
C ASP A 22 -13.08 -2.32 5.25
N GLY A 23 -11.90 -2.52 5.86
CA GLY A 23 -10.90 -3.51 5.47
C GLY A 23 -10.06 -3.12 4.25
N THR A 24 -10.24 -1.91 3.68
CA THR A 24 -9.44 -1.44 2.55
C THR A 24 -8.16 -0.74 3.01
N VAL A 25 -7.18 -0.66 2.11
CA VAL A 25 -5.93 0.08 2.34
C VAL A 25 -5.81 1.18 1.30
N ARG A 26 -5.57 2.42 1.74
CA ARG A 26 -5.27 3.53 0.82
C ARG A 26 -3.84 3.41 0.36
N VAL A 27 -3.61 3.54 -0.95
CA VAL A 27 -2.29 3.63 -1.55
C VAL A 27 -2.15 4.98 -2.23
N ALA A 28 -1.05 5.67 -1.90
CA ALA A 28 -0.62 6.88 -2.58
C ALA A 28 0.61 6.58 -3.44
N VAL A 29 0.65 7.16 -4.63
CA VAL A 29 1.74 7.04 -5.59
C VAL A 29 2.24 8.44 -5.90
N GLU A 30 3.53 8.68 -5.67
CA GLU A 30 4.17 9.96 -5.95
C GLU A 30 5.38 9.76 -6.85
N ARG A 31 5.41 10.47 -7.97
CA ARG A 31 6.53 10.44 -8.92
C ARG A 31 7.20 11.80 -9.00
N PRO A 32 8.52 11.91 -8.79
CA PRO A 32 9.22 13.19 -8.88
C PRO A 32 9.17 13.75 -10.32
N VAL A 33 8.98 15.07 -10.40
CA VAL A 33 9.07 15.87 -11.63
C VAL A 33 9.91 17.13 -11.35
N ASP A 34 10.36 17.85 -12.38
CA ASP A 34 11.32 18.96 -12.26
C ASP A 34 11.01 19.98 -11.13
N PHE A 35 9.73 20.22 -10.85
CA PHE A 35 9.28 21.19 -9.85
C PHE A 35 8.20 20.62 -8.90
N GLY A 36 8.26 19.33 -8.57
CA GLY A 36 7.34 18.74 -7.60
C GLY A 36 7.13 17.24 -7.78
N PHE A 37 5.89 16.80 -7.61
CA PHE A 37 5.51 15.40 -7.75
C PHE A 37 4.16 15.29 -8.47
N ASP A 38 4.06 14.33 -9.40
CA ASP A 38 2.76 13.80 -9.80
C ASP A 38 2.21 12.97 -8.64
N HIS A 39 0.90 13.03 -8.40
CA HIS A 39 0.25 12.35 -7.30
C HIS A 39 -1.01 11.61 -7.77
N ALA A 40 -1.16 10.36 -7.35
CA ALA A 40 -2.36 9.57 -7.56
C ALA A 40 -2.65 8.68 -6.34
N GLU A 41 -3.92 8.33 -6.13
CA GLU A 41 -4.33 7.45 -5.05
C GLU A 41 -5.37 6.43 -5.49
N CYS A 42 -5.36 5.27 -4.85
CA CYS A 42 -6.41 4.27 -4.97
C CYS A 42 -6.64 3.56 -3.64
N PHE A 43 -7.73 2.80 -3.56
CA PHE A 43 -7.96 1.86 -2.47
C PHE A 43 -7.72 0.45 -2.97
N LEU A 44 -6.83 -0.28 -2.30
CA LEU A 44 -6.75 -1.72 -2.47
C LEU A 44 -7.93 -2.36 -1.74
N PRO A 45 -8.58 -3.36 -2.36
CA PRO A 45 -9.69 -4.07 -1.75
C PRO A 45 -9.21 -4.87 -0.53
N VAL A 46 -10.16 -5.36 0.26
CA VAL A 46 -9.90 -6.28 1.38
C VAL A 46 -8.95 -7.39 0.93
N THR A 47 -7.84 -7.51 1.66
CA THR A 47 -6.78 -8.48 1.38
C THR A 47 -7.33 -9.91 1.34
N LYS A 48 -7.00 -10.63 0.28
CA LYS A 48 -7.33 -12.06 0.14
C LYS A 48 -6.06 -12.88 0.12
N TRP A 49 -5.88 -13.69 1.15
CA TRP A 49 -4.76 -14.61 1.25
C TRP A 49 -5.02 -15.87 0.44
N PHE A 50 -4.04 -16.28 -0.36
CA PHE A 50 -4.00 -17.57 -1.03
C PHE A 50 -2.59 -18.14 -0.89
N ASN A 51 -2.46 -19.48 -0.88
CA ASN A 51 -1.19 -20.18 -0.69
C ASN A 51 -0.45 -19.81 0.60
N VAL A 52 -1.13 -19.97 1.74
CA VAL A 52 -0.60 -19.64 3.07
C VAL A 52 0.22 -20.81 3.62
N GLU A 53 1.50 -20.57 3.89
CA GLU A 53 2.41 -21.49 4.57
C GLU A 53 3.05 -20.79 5.78
N GLY A 54 3.03 -21.43 6.95
CA GLY A 54 3.69 -20.94 8.16
C GLY A 54 2.96 -19.84 8.95
N PHE A 55 1.82 -19.32 8.47
CA PHE A 55 0.99 -18.35 9.20
C PHE A 55 -0.29 -18.99 9.73
N THR A 56 -0.74 -18.54 10.90
CA THR A 56 -2.06 -18.88 11.44
C THR A 56 -3.14 -17.93 10.93
N ALA A 57 -4.40 -18.29 11.13
CA ALA A 57 -5.51 -17.39 10.83
C ALA A 57 -5.46 -16.12 11.69
N ASP A 58 -5.02 -16.23 12.95
CA ASP A 58 -4.90 -15.09 13.86
C ASP A 58 -3.79 -14.12 13.44
N ASP A 59 -2.67 -14.63 12.89
CA ASP A 59 -1.59 -13.78 12.34
C ASP A 59 -2.05 -12.96 11.12
N LEU A 60 -3.08 -13.43 10.42
CA LEU A 60 -3.64 -12.83 9.20
C LEU A 60 -4.92 -12.03 9.47
N ASN A 61 -5.27 -11.84 10.73
CA ASN A 61 -6.44 -11.07 11.16
C ASN A 61 -5.98 -9.66 11.56
N PHE A 62 -6.22 -8.67 10.70
CA PHE A 62 -5.83 -7.26 10.85
C PHE A 62 -7.03 -6.35 11.06
#